data_AF-A0A3M1DBU5-F1
#
_entry.id   AF-A0A3M1DBU5-F1
#
_cell.length_a   1.000
_cell.length_b   1.000
_cell.length_c   1.000
_cell.angle_alpha   90.00
_cell.angle_beta   90.00
_cell.angle_gamma   90.00
#
_symmetry.space_group_name_H-M   'P 1'
#
loop_
_entity.id
_entity.type
_entity.pdbx_description
1 polymer ?
#
loop_
_entity_poly.entity_id
_entity_poly.type
_entity_poly.pdbx_seq_one_letter_code
_entity_poly.pdbx_strand_id
1 'polypeptide(L)'
;HAVHHSPSLLDEVDGEDRRKLFFRLACNFHGEACVGVGLGVRTALKAAELLPVPLQHREVRVECHCQPCMADALQGICAARNKRLRRRAPLSRESVARFELTSRTLEIRLTSRKIEQLEEALSVPDDQLFSAIEWTG
;
A
#
# COMPACT_ATOMS: atom_id res chain seq x y z
N HIS A 1 -30.87 -8.69 1.21
CA HIS A 1 -30.24 -8.29 2.49
C HIS A 1 -29.19 -7.25 2.18
N ALA A 2 -29.49 -5.96 2.38
CA ALA A 2 -28.51 -4.88 2.23
C ALA A 2 -27.61 -4.88 3.47
N VAL A 3 -26.31 -5.11 3.28
CA VAL A 3 -25.32 -5.01 4.34
C VAL A 3 -25.07 -3.52 4.52
N HIS A 4 -25.60 -2.92 5.59
CA HIS A 4 -25.19 -1.58 6.01
C HIS A 4 -23.72 -1.65 6.41
N HIS A 5 -22.83 -1.31 5.48
CA HIS A 5 -21.44 -1.06 5.81
C HIS A 5 -21.41 0.33 6.45
N SER A 6 -21.35 0.39 7.78
CA SER A 6 -21.02 1.64 8.44
C SER A 6 -19.66 2.12 7.91
N PRO A 7 -19.51 3.39 7.50
CA PRO A 7 -18.23 3.93 7.09
C PRO A 7 -17.23 3.68 8.22
N SER A 8 -16.10 3.08 7.87
CA SER A 8 -15.00 2.99 8.82
C SER A 8 -14.44 4.39 9.06
N LEU A 9 -13.84 4.64 10.22
CA LEU A 9 -13.11 5.89 10.53
C LEU A 9 -12.02 6.25 9.50
N LEU A 10 -11.72 5.37 8.53
CA LEU A 10 -10.77 5.56 7.44
C LEU A 10 -11.44 6.07 6.14
N ASP A 11 -12.77 5.95 6.04
CA ASP A 11 -13.56 6.29 4.86
C ASP A 11 -13.80 7.81 4.77
N GLU A 12 -13.74 8.50 5.90
CA GLU A 12 -14.06 9.94 6.05
C GLU A 12 -12.81 10.84 6.13
N VAL A 13 -11.60 10.26 6.08
CA VAL A 13 -10.35 11.00 6.25
C VAL A 13 -9.81 11.44 4.90
N ASP A 14 -9.76 12.75 4.67
CA ASP A 14 -9.24 13.35 3.45
C ASP A 14 -7.69 13.46 3.44
N GLY A 15 -7.15 13.93 2.32
CA GLY A 15 -5.78 13.64 1.86
C GLY A 15 -4.66 13.67 2.91
N GLU A 16 -4.49 14.78 3.64
CA GLU A 16 -3.37 14.91 4.59
C GLU A 16 -3.55 14.01 5.82
N ASP A 17 -4.77 13.91 6.33
CA ASP A 17 -5.06 13.11 7.51
C ASP A 17 -4.98 11.61 7.20
N ARG A 18 -5.33 11.20 5.97
CA ARG A 18 -5.15 9.82 5.50
C ARG A 18 -3.68 9.44 5.42
N ARG A 19 -2.83 10.35 4.91
CA ARG A 19 -1.38 10.14 4.84
C ARG A 19 -0.78 10.01 6.25
N LYS A 20 -1.14 10.90 7.18
CA LYS A 20 -0.69 10.81 8.58
C LYS A 20 -1.13 9.49 9.23
N LEU A 21 -2.37 9.08 8.97
CA LEU A 21 -2.92 7.83 9.49
C LEU A 21 -2.19 6.61 8.94
N PHE A 22 -1.99 6.51 7.64
CA PHE A 22 -1.27 5.40 7.01
C PHE A 22 0.18 5.34 7.49
N PHE A 23 0.84 6.50 7.58
CA PHE A 23 2.19 6.58 8.11
C PHE A 23 2.27 6.07 9.55
N ARG A 24 1.35 6.50 10.42
CA ARG A 24 1.25 6.01 11.81
C ARG A 24 1.00 4.50 11.87
N LEU A 25 0.08 3.97 11.07
CA LEU A 25 -0.21 2.52 11.03
C LEU A 25 1.01 1.71 10.58
N ALA A 26 1.72 2.19 9.55
CA ALA A 26 2.93 1.55 9.06
C ALA A 26 4.04 1.55 10.10
N CYS A 27 4.33 2.70 10.72
CA CYS A 27 5.35 2.81 11.77
C CYS A 27 5.00 1.98 13.00
N ASN A 28 3.73 1.92 13.41
CA ASN A 28 3.30 1.09 14.54
C ASN A 28 3.53 -0.40 14.29
N PHE A 29 3.40 -0.86 13.03
CA PHE A 29 3.63 -2.25 12.68
C PHE A 29 5.11 -2.56 12.48
N HIS A 30 5.85 -1.69 11.79
CA HIS A 30 7.27 -1.89 11.48
C HIS A 30 8.19 -1.61 12.67
N GLY A 31 7.83 -0.67 13.53
CA GLY A 31 8.58 -0.25 14.72
C GLY A 31 9.38 1.05 14.55
N GLU A 32 9.66 1.46 13.32
CA GLU A 32 10.39 2.71 13.03
C GLU A 32 9.96 3.36 11.71
N ALA A 33 10.42 4.58 11.48
CA ALA A 33 10.25 5.29 10.22
C ALA A 33 11.51 5.11 9.35
N CYS A 34 11.35 4.55 8.16
CA CYS A 34 12.44 4.36 7.20
C CYS A 34 11.96 4.53 5.76
N VAL A 35 12.89 4.63 4.81
CA VAL A 35 12.58 4.81 3.37
C VAL A 35 11.57 3.78 2.87
N GLY A 36 11.78 2.49 3.19
CA GLY A 36 10.88 1.42 2.76
C GLY A 36 9.46 1.56 3.33
N VAL A 37 9.32 2.06 4.56
CA VAL A 37 8.01 2.41 5.13
C VAL A 37 7.36 3.54 4.32
N GLY A 38 8.11 4.60 3.99
CA GLY A 38 7.61 5.71 3.17
C GLY A 38 7.10 5.25 1.80
N LEU A 39 7.84 4.37 1.13
CA LEU A 39 7.44 3.77 -0.14
C LEU A 39 6.16 2.92 0.00
N GLY A 40 6.05 2.13 1.08
CA GLY A 40 4.84 1.36 1.39
C GLY A 40 3.62 2.24 1.63
N VAL A 41 3.78 3.34 2.36
CA VAL A 41 2.72 4.33 2.62
C VAL A 41 2.23 4.96 1.32
N ARG A 42 3.14 5.41 0.45
CA ARG A 42 2.76 5.99 -0.86
C ARG A 42 2.05 4.98 -1.75
N THR A 43 2.53 3.74 -1.77
CA THR A 43 1.89 2.65 -2.52
C THR A 43 0.48 2.36 -2.01
N ALA A 44 0.30 2.32 -0.68
CA ALA A 44 -1.02 2.15 -0.08
C ALA A 44 -1.96 3.33 -0.38
N LEU A 45 -1.47 4.56 -0.32
CA LEU A 45 -2.28 5.74 -0.68
C LEU A 45 -2.77 5.64 -2.12
N LYS A 46 -1.86 5.31 -3.06
CA LYS A 46 -2.23 5.12 -4.46
C LYS A 46 -3.25 3.99 -4.65
N ALA A 47 -3.09 2.88 -3.93
CA ALA A 47 -4.07 1.79 -3.98
C ALA A 47 -5.43 2.21 -3.40
N ALA A 48 -5.46 2.97 -2.30
CA ALA A 48 -6.68 3.45 -1.67
C ALA A 48 -7.44 4.49 -2.53
N GLU A 49 -6.75 5.22 -3.39
CA GLU A 49 -7.37 6.11 -4.39
C GLU A 49 -8.07 5.33 -5.51
N LEU A 50 -7.53 4.16 -5.88
CA LEU A 50 -7.96 3.42 -7.07
C LEU A 50 -8.92 2.28 -6.75
N LEU A 51 -8.81 1.66 -5.58
CA LEU A 51 -9.69 0.57 -5.17
C LEU A 51 -11.10 1.09 -4.82
N PRO A 52 -12.16 0.38 -5.22
CA PRO A 52 -13.54 0.78 -4.91
C PRO A 52 -13.93 0.48 -3.46
N VAL A 53 -13.03 -0.09 -2.65
CA VAL A 53 -13.25 -0.46 -1.26
C VAL A 53 -12.00 -0.11 -0.42
N PRO A 54 -12.15 0.07 0.91
CA PRO A 54 -11.02 0.30 1.79
C PRO A 54 -9.99 -0.82 1.75
N LEU A 55 -8.71 -0.50 1.92
CA LEU A 55 -7.62 -1.50 1.94
C LEU A 55 -7.79 -2.57 3.01
N GLN A 56 -8.50 -2.24 4.10
CA GLN A 56 -8.75 -3.13 5.22
C GLN A 56 -9.92 -4.09 4.93
N HIS A 57 -10.67 -3.89 3.85
CA HIS A 57 -11.80 -4.73 3.48
C HIS A 57 -11.38 -6.19 3.35
N ARG A 58 -12.21 -7.11 3.85
CA ARG A 58 -11.86 -8.54 4.03
C ARG A 58 -11.51 -9.26 2.72
N GLU A 59 -12.01 -8.76 1.60
CA GLU A 59 -11.78 -9.32 0.26
C GLU A 59 -10.51 -8.79 -0.41
N VAL A 60 -9.93 -7.71 0.11
CA VAL A 60 -8.65 -7.21 -0.36
C VAL A 60 -7.56 -8.16 0.13
N ARG A 61 -6.84 -8.76 -0.82
CA ARG A 61 -5.60 -9.49 -0.58
C ARG A 61 -4.44 -8.73 -1.18
N VAL A 62 -3.29 -8.83 -0.55
CA VAL A 62 -2.09 -8.12 -0.95
C VAL A 62 -1.00 -9.13 -1.23
N GLU A 63 -0.39 -9.08 -2.42
CA GLU A 63 0.84 -9.78 -2.73
C GLU A 63 1.96 -8.77 -2.98
N CYS A 64 3.07 -8.91 -2.26
CA CYS A 64 4.20 -7.99 -2.34
C CYS A 64 5.47 -8.70 -2.80
N HIS A 65 6.08 -8.18 -3.86
CA HIS A 65 7.42 -8.50 -4.31
C HIS A 65 8.31 -7.28 -4.09
N CYS A 66 8.64 -6.98 -2.84
CA CYS A 66 9.34 -5.75 -2.47
C CYS A 66 10.28 -5.96 -1.28
N GLN A 67 10.93 -4.88 -0.87
CA GLN A 67 11.75 -4.86 0.34
C GLN A 67 10.92 -5.17 1.61
N PRO A 68 11.52 -5.78 2.66
CA PRO A 68 10.83 -6.14 3.89
C PRO A 68 10.05 -4.98 4.53
N CYS A 69 10.68 -3.81 4.68
CA CYS A 69 10.07 -2.65 5.33
C CYS A 69 8.80 -2.16 4.59
N MET A 70 8.80 -2.23 3.26
CA MET A 70 7.63 -1.89 2.46
C MET A 70 6.50 -2.91 2.66
N ALA A 71 6.83 -4.20 2.76
CA ALA A 71 5.84 -5.23 3.04
C ALA A 71 5.22 -5.06 4.45
N ASP A 72 6.03 -4.74 5.45
CA ASP A 72 5.58 -4.46 6.82
C ASP A 72 4.62 -3.24 6.85
N ALA A 73 4.98 -2.16 6.15
CA ALA A 73 4.14 -0.99 6.03
C ALA A 73 2.77 -1.33 5.41
N LEU A 74 2.76 -2.06 4.30
CA LEU A 74 1.52 -2.50 3.66
C LEU A 74 0.70 -3.44 4.57
N GLN A 75 1.37 -4.30 5.34
CA GLN A 75 0.71 -5.19 6.29
C GLN A 75 0.01 -4.42 7.41
N GLY A 76 0.70 -3.44 7.99
CA GLY A 76 0.15 -2.55 9.02
C GLY A 76 -1.04 -1.75 8.51
N ILE A 77 -0.90 -1.12 7.34
CA ILE A 77 -1.97 -0.28 6.75
C ILE A 77 -3.19 -1.12 6.39
N CYS A 78 -3.03 -2.26 5.72
CA CYS A 78 -4.17 -3.08 5.29
C CYS A 78 -4.85 -3.85 6.44
N ALA A 79 -4.36 -3.69 7.68
CA ALA A 79 -4.75 -4.51 8.83
C ALA A 79 -4.74 -6.01 8.49
N ALA A 80 -3.78 -6.42 7.65
CA ALA A 80 -3.74 -7.75 7.08
C ALA A 80 -3.17 -8.73 8.11
N ARG A 81 -4.05 -9.36 8.90
CA ARG A 81 -3.67 -10.55 9.68
C ARG A 81 -3.20 -11.62 8.69
N ASN A 82 -1.97 -12.13 8.89
CA ASN A 82 -1.11 -13.03 8.08
C ASN A 82 -1.65 -13.82 6.86
N LYS A 83 -2.95 -14.10 6.72
CA LYS A 83 -3.54 -14.81 5.58
C LYS A 83 -3.91 -13.90 4.40
N ARG A 84 -4.03 -12.58 4.60
CA ARG A 84 -4.40 -11.62 3.55
C ARG A 84 -3.23 -10.90 2.89
N LEU A 85 -2.02 -11.02 3.44
CA LEU A 85 -0.81 -10.51 2.83
C LEU A 85 0.18 -11.64 2.57
N ARG A 86 0.65 -11.75 1.33
CA ARG A 86 1.69 -12.70 0.93
C ARG A 86 2.92 -11.92 0.52
N ARG A 87 4.00 -12.09 1.28
CA ARG A 87 5.31 -11.63 0.86
C ARG A 87 5.96 -12.69 -0.01
N ARG A 88 6.44 -12.29 -1.17
CA ARG A 88 7.21 -13.11 -2.10
C ARG A 88 8.62 -12.54 -2.23
N ALA A 89 9.55 -13.37 -2.67
CA ALA A 89 10.87 -12.88 -3.07
C ALA A 89 10.70 -11.86 -4.20
N PRO A 90 11.52 -10.79 -4.25
CA PRO A 90 11.53 -9.87 -5.38
C PRO A 90 11.76 -10.66 -6.68
N LEU A 91 10.89 -10.47 -7.68
CA LEU A 91 11.03 -11.14 -8.99
C LEU A 91 12.10 -10.47 -9.85
N SER A 92 12.45 -9.22 -9.53
CA SER A 92 13.44 -8.39 -10.21
C SER A 92 13.99 -7.33 -9.25
N ARG A 93 14.70 -6.32 -9.76
CA ARG A 93 15.06 -5.11 -8.99
C ARG A 93 13.86 -4.20 -8.71
N GLU A 94 12.71 -4.48 -9.32
CA GLU A 94 11.51 -3.65 -9.19
C GLU A 94 10.67 -4.12 -8.01
N SER A 95 10.18 -3.16 -7.22
CA SER A 95 9.22 -3.45 -6.17
C SER A 95 7.81 -3.41 -6.75
N VAL A 96 7.06 -4.50 -6.54
CA VAL A 96 5.68 -4.64 -7.03
C VAL A 96 4.75 -4.95 -5.88
N ALA A 97 3.63 -4.23 -5.81
CA ALA A 97 2.52 -4.52 -4.91
C ALA A 97 1.25 -4.81 -5.73
N ARG A 98 0.63 -5.95 -5.45
CA ARG A 98 -0.63 -6.38 -6.06
C ARG A 98 -1.73 -6.35 -5.02
N PHE A 99 -2.82 -5.69 -5.35
CA PHE A 99 -4.05 -5.67 -4.56
C PHE A 99 -5.12 -6.43 -5.32
N GLU A 100 -5.43 -7.63 -4.86
CA GLU A 100 -6.46 -8.49 -5.42
C GLU A 100 -7.81 -8.15 -4.77
N LEU A 101 -8.82 -7.91 -5.60
CA LEU A 101 -10.20 -7.73 -5.19
C LEU A 101 -11.11 -8.56 -6.09
N THR A 102 -11.74 -9.60 -5.51
CA THR A 102 -12.61 -10.56 -6.22
C THR A 102 -12.00 -11.12 -7.52
N SER A 103 -12.28 -10.50 -8.67
CA SER A 103 -11.84 -10.96 -10.00
C SER A 103 -10.83 -10.02 -10.67
N ARG A 104 -10.43 -8.93 -10.01
CA ARG A 104 -9.50 -7.94 -10.56
C ARG A 104 -8.31 -7.77 -9.64
N THR A 105 -7.17 -7.47 -10.25
CA THR A 105 -5.92 -7.18 -9.55
C THR A 105 -5.42 -5.81 -9.98
N LEU A 106 -5.22 -4.93 -9.01
CA LEU A 106 -4.50 -3.69 -9.17
C LEU A 106 -3.02 -3.96 -8.91
N GLU A 107 -2.18 -3.81 -9.92
CA GLU A 107 -0.73 -3.91 -9.81
C GLU A 107 -0.11 -2.52 -9.82
N ILE A 108 0.71 -2.22 -8.81
CA ILE A 108 1.49 -0.99 -8.70
C ILE A 108 2.97 -1.36 -8.71
N ARG A 109 3.70 -0.87 -9.71
CA ARG A 109 5.14 -1.05 -9.85
C ARG A 109 5.87 0.24 -9.50
N LEU A 110 6.89 0.14 -8.67
CA LEU A 110 7.77 1.27 -8.35
C LEU A 110 8.86 1.38 -9.42
N THR A 111 9.32 2.61 -9.66
CA THR A 111 10.50 2.84 -10.50
C THR A 111 11.75 2.21 -9.85
N SER A 112 12.76 1.89 -10.66
CA SER A 112 14.07 1.43 -10.18
C SER A 112 14.95 2.57 -9.66
N ARG A 113 14.40 3.79 -9.58
CA ARG A 113 15.08 4.97 -9.04
C ARG A 113 15.47 4.70 -7.59
N LYS A 114 16.71 5.03 -7.26
CA LYS A 114 17.19 4.98 -5.88
C LYS A 114 16.62 6.17 -5.12
N ILE A 115 15.86 5.90 -4.08
CA ILE A 115 15.40 6.89 -3.10
C ILE A 115 16.12 6.55 -1.79
N GLU A 116 16.84 7.51 -1.23
CA GLU A 116 17.71 7.29 -0.07
C GLU A 116 17.16 7.93 1.21
N GLN A 117 16.24 8.88 1.07
CA GLN A 117 15.68 9.64 2.18
C GLN A 117 14.19 9.41 2.33
N LEU A 118 13.73 9.35 3.58
CA LEU A 118 12.32 9.13 3.90
C LEU A 118 11.45 10.28 3.37
N GLU A 119 11.92 11.51 3.52
CA GLU A 119 11.24 12.72 3.10
C GLU A 119 11.04 12.73 1.58
N GLU A 120 12.06 12.31 0.83
CA GLU A 120 11.99 12.10 -0.61
C GLU A 120 10.96 11.01 -0.95
N ALA A 121 11.02 9.84 -0.30
CA ALA A 121 10.06 8.76 -0.52
C ALA A 121 8.62 9.22 -0.31
N LEU A 122 8.40 10.09 0.67
CA LEU A 122 7.08 10.61 1.02
C LEU A 122 6.61 11.75 0.11
N SER A 123 7.49 12.48 -0.57
CA SER A 123 7.17 13.71 -1.32
C SER A 123 7.40 13.63 -2.83
N VAL A 124 8.17 12.65 -3.31
CA VAL A 124 8.46 12.46 -4.73
C VAL A 124 7.16 12.38 -5.56
N PRO A 125 7.06 13.04 -6.72
CA PRO A 125 5.88 12.94 -7.58
C PRO A 125 5.55 11.50 -8.00
N ASP A 126 4.26 11.19 -8.19
CA ASP A 126 3.80 9.84 -8.53
C ASP A 126 4.37 9.33 -9.85
N ASP A 127 4.53 10.18 -10.85
CA ASP A 127 5.11 9.88 -12.17
C ASP A 127 6.61 9.55 -12.11
N GLN A 128 7.27 9.93 -11.01
CA GLN A 128 8.67 9.59 -10.73
C GLN A 128 8.81 8.40 -9.78
N LEU A 129 7.76 8.08 -9.01
CA LEU A 129 7.74 6.99 -8.04
C LEU A 129 7.22 5.68 -8.64
N PHE A 130 6.17 5.75 -9.46
CA PHE A 130 5.50 4.59 -10.04
C PHE A 130 5.84 4.46 -11.52
N SER A 131 6.36 3.30 -11.91
CA SER A 131 6.66 2.99 -13.31
C SER A 131 5.44 2.49 -14.08
N ALA A 132 4.50 1.83 -13.39
CA ALA A 132 3.25 1.34 -13.96
C ALA A 132 2.18 1.19 -12.88
N ILE A 133 0.93 1.43 -13.27
CA ILE A 133 -0.27 1.18 -12.48
C ILE A 133 -1.29 0.55 -13.42
N GLU A 134 -1.58 -0.74 -13.21
CA GLU A 134 -2.32 -1.55 -14.16
C GLU A 134 -3.44 -2.33 -13.45
N TRP A 135 -4.61 -2.36 -14.08
CA TRP A 135 -5.66 -3.29 -13.71
C TRP A 135 -5.58 -4.52 -14.61
N THR A 136 -5.63 -5.69 -14.01
CA THR A 136 -5.67 -6.99 -14.71
C THR A 136 -6.86 -7.82 -14.20
N GLY A 137 -7.49 -8.58 -15.09
CA GLY A 137 -8.69 -9.38 -14.78
C GLY A 137 -9.95 -8.89 -15.50
#